data_AF-A0A929C4B5-F1
#
_entry.id   AF-A0A929C4B5-F1
#
_cell.length_a   1.000
_cell.length_b   1.000
_cell.length_c   1.000
_cell.angle_alpha   90.00
_cell.angle_beta   90.00
_cell.angle_gamma   90.00
#
_symmetry.space_group_name_H-M   'P 1'
#
loop_
_entity.id
_entity.type
_entity.pdbx_description
1 polymer ?
#
loop_
_entity_poly.entity_id
_entity_poly.type
_entity_poly.pdbx_seq_one_letter_code
_entity_poly.pdbx_strand_id
1 'polypeptide(L)'
;MLISLFSKKRRKSRKYLLAAIILFLIFSNSFIVDEVMRVWEVPVTKTEELDDCYDVGIVLGGSMVTYDSKNDRLTYRNNIDRILQAIELYKIGKIQKILISGGAGNIVFRDMLESVFVKRFLINIGITENDIIIDSISDNTHENAVYSAIILNENYPEGKFLLITSAHHMRRAKACFLHEGIITTPYSTNKYAGDR
;
A
#
# COMPACT_ATOMS: atom_id res chain seq x y z
N MET A 1 -2.27 -9.15 -30.78
CA MET A 1 -2.65 -8.47 -32.04
C MET A 1 -1.48 -8.22 -33.00
N LEU A 2 -0.34 -7.66 -32.57
CA LEU A 2 0.77 -7.36 -33.50
C LEU A 2 1.32 -8.63 -34.19
N ILE A 3 1.49 -9.73 -33.46
CA ILE A 3 1.98 -11.02 -34.02
C ILE A 3 1.01 -11.59 -35.09
N SER A 4 -0.30 -11.35 -34.99
CA SER A 4 -1.24 -11.80 -36.03
C SER A 4 -1.10 -10.99 -37.32
N LEU A 5 -0.69 -9.71 -37.23
CA LEU A 5 -0.48 -8.83 -38.40
C LEU A 5 0.80 -9.21 -39.18
N PHE A 6 1.82 -9.73 -38.50
CA PHE A 6 3.10 -10.11 -39.14
C PHE A 6 3.20 -11.60 -39.56
N SER A 7 2.19 -12.42 -39.23
CA SER A 7 2.19 -13.84 -39.60
C SER A 7 1.81 -14.05 -41.08
N LYS A 8 2.79 -14.42 -41.93
CA LYS A 8 2.60 -14.74 -43.36
C LYS A 8 1.58 -15.85 -43.64
N LYS A 9 1.30 -16.74 -42.68
CA LYS A 9 0.30 -17.83 -42.83
C LYS A 9 -1.07 -17.41 -42.29
N ARG A 10 -2.07 -17.28 -43.18
CA ARG A 10 -3.45 -16.84 -42.87
C ARG A 10 -4.13 -17.66 -41.75
N ARG A 11 -3.90 -18.98 -41.69
CA ARG A 11 -4.43 -19.86 -40.62
C ARG A 11 -3.83 -19.57 -39.24
N LYS A 12 -2.51 -19.30 -39.15
CA LYS A 12 -1.85 -18.96 -37.87
C LYS A 12 -2.25 -17.57 -37.39
N SER A 13 -2.31 -16.60 -38.32
CA SER A 13 -2.78 -15.24 -38.05
C SER A 13 -4.18 -15.22 -37.42
N ARG A 14 -5.15 -15.97 -37.97
CA ARG A 14 -6.50 -16.11 -37.40
C ARG A 14 -6.50 -16.68 -35.98
N LYS A 15 -5.70 -17.71 -35.71
CA LYS A 15 -5.58 -18.30 -34.36
C LYS A 15 -5.03 -17.29 -33.34
N TYR A 16 -3.99 -16.53 -33.71
CA TYR A 16 -3.42 -15.50 -32.83
C TYR A 16 -4.38 -14.34 -32.61
N LEU A 17 -5.16 -13.95 -33.63
CA LEU A 17 -6.18 -12.93 -33.48
C LEU A 17 -7.28 -13.40 -32.52
N LEU A 18 -7.80 -14.62 -32.71
CA LEU A 18 -8.82 -15.19 -31.83
C LEU A 18 -8.30 -15.30 -30.38
N ALA A 19 -7.07 -15.80 -30.19
CA ALA A 19 -6.44 -15.86 -28.88
C ALA A 19 -6.30 -14.47 -28.25
N ALA A 20 -5.91 -13.46 -29.03
CA ALA A 20 -5.83 -12.08 -28.54
C ALA A 20 -7.20 -11.51 -28.15
N ILE A 21 -8.25 -11.81 -28.92
CA ILE A 21 -9.64 -11.41 -28.58
C ILE A 21 -10.08 -12.11 -27.29
N ILE A 22 -9.82 -13.41 -27.14
CA ILE A 22 -10.16 -14.16 -25.93
C ILE A 22 -9.42 -13.58 -24.72
N LEU A 23 -8.11 -13.36 -24.83
CA LEU A 23 -7.32 -12.73 -23.77
C LEU A 23 -7.85 -11.34 -23.43
N PHE A 24 -8.16 -10.53 -24.45
CA PHE A 24 -8.75 -9.21 -24.24
C PHE A 24 -10.08 -9.29 -23.49
N LEU A 25 -10.97 -10.20 -23.87
CA LEU A 25 -12.26 -10.38 -23.20
C LEU A 25 -12.08 -10.87 -21.75
N ILE A 26 -11.09 -11.73 -21.48
CA ILE A 26 -10.80 -12.20 -20.11
C ILE A 26 -10.23 -11.05 -19.26
N PHE A 27 -9.19 -10.37 -19.72
CA PHE A 27 -8.50 -9.32 -18.95
C PHE A 27 -9.25 -7.98 -18.91
N SER A 28 -10.28 -7.78 -19.75
CA SER A 28 -11.15 -6.60 -19.71
C SER A 28 -12.46 -6.84 -18.96
N ASN A 29 -12.67 -8.04 -18.42
CA ASN A 29 -13.88 -8.37 -17.69
C ASN A 29 -13.70 -8.12 -16.19
N SER A 30 -14.35 -7.07 -15.68
CA SER A 30 -14.29 -6.69 -14.27
C SER A 30 -14.77 -7.81 -13.34
N PHE A 31 -15.76 -8.62 -13.74
CA PHE A 31 -16.23 -9.74 -12.94
C PHE A 31 -15.11 -10.73 -12.63
N ILE A 32 -14.27 -11.08 -13.62
CA ILE A 32 -13.15 -12.01 -13.41
C ILE A 32 -12.11 -11.38 -12.49
N VAL A 33 -11.81 -10.09 -12.69
CA VAL A 33 -10.88 -9.34 -11.82
C VAL A 33 -11.40 -9.33 -10.37
N ASP A 34 -12.68 -9.04 -10.16
CA ASP A 34 -13.30 -8.99 -8.84
C ASP A 34 -13.28 -10.36 -8.14
N GLU A 35 -13.47 -11.46 -8.88
CA GLU A 35 -13.34 -12.81 -8.31
C GLU A 35 -11.91 -13.13 -7.87
N VAL A 36 -10.93 -12.79 -8.71
CA VAL A 36 -9.52 -12.97 -8.36
C VAL A 36 -9.17 -12.10 -7.14
N MET A 37 -9.66 -10.87 -7.10
CA MET A 37 -9.44 -9.96 -5.96
C MET A 37 -10.13 -10.48 -4.70
N ARG A 38 -11.37 -10.97 -4.76
CA ARG A 38 -12.04 -11.60 -3.59
C ARG A 38 -11.22 -12.71 -2.95
N VAL A 39 -10.55 -13.53 -3.76
CA VAL A 39 -9.70 -14.63 -3.27
C VAL A 39 -8.34 -14.11 -2.77
N TRP A 40 -7.80 -13.09 -3.42
CA TRP A 40 -6.47 -12.56 -3.13
C TRP A 40 -6.44 -11.61 -1.93
N GLU A 41 -7.47 -10.79 -1.75
CA GLU A 41 -7.50 -9.77 -0.71
C GLU A 41 -7.51 -10.38 0.69
N VAL A 42 -6.76 -9.76 1.60
CA VAL A 42 -6.87 -10.06 3.02
C VAL A 42 -8.10 -9.31 3.56
N PRO A 43 -9.01 -9.98 4.29
CA PRO A 43 -10.18 -9.32 4.86
C PRO A 43 -9.81 -8.05 5.64
N VAL A 44 -10.70 -7.06 5.59
CA VAL A 44 -10.59 -5.84 6.40
C VAL A 44 -10.73 -6.24 7.86
N THR A 45 -9.73 -5.91 8.67
CA THR A 45 -9.73 -6.15 10.11
C THR A 45 -10.63 -5.12 10.76
N LYS A 46 -11.61 -5.55 11.57
CA LYS A 46 -12.42 -4.60 12.32
C LYS A 46 -11.64 -4.06 13.50
N THR A 47 -11.82 -2.78 13.81
CA THR A 47 -11.12 -2.13 14.93
C THR A 47 -11.44 -2.80 16.26
N GLU A 48 -12.65 -3.33 16.42
CA GLU A 48 -13.09 -4.03 17.64
C GLU A 48 -12.40 -5.39 17.82
N GLU A 49 -11.89 -5.99 16.74
CA GLU A 49 -11.18 -7.28 16.77
C GLU A 49 -9.70 -7.11 17.13
N LEU A 50 -9.21 -5.87 17.28
CA LEU A 50 -7.87 -5.60 17.78
C LEU A 50 -7.86 -5.69 19.31
N ASP A 51 -7.48 -6.83 19.86
CA ASP A 51 -7.39 -7.04 21.32
C ASP A 51 -6.25 -6.24 21.97
N ASP A 52 -5.21 -5.94 21.19
CA ASP A 52 -3.98 -5.32 21.66
C ASP A 52 -3.89 -3.82 21.39
N CYS A 53 -3.15 -3.13 22.27
CA CYS A 53 -2.53 -1.85 21.94
C CYS A 53 -1.16 -2.13 21.28
N TYR A 54 -0.87 -1.44 20.19
CA TYR A 54 0.34 -1.62 19.40
C TYR A 54 1.28 -0.43 19.62
N ASP A 55 2.57 -0.70 19.71
CA ASP A 55 3.59 0.34 19.89
C ASP A 55 3.73 1.18 18.62
N VAL A 56 3.70 0.53 17.45
CA VAL A 56 3.85 1.22 16.16
C VAL A 56 2.83 0.72 15.13
N GLY A 57 2.05 1.64 14.57
CA GLY A 57 1.29 1.44 13.34
C GLY A 57 2.15 1.76 12.12
N ILE A 58 2.51 0.74 11.35
CA ILE A 58 3.33 0.84 10.15
C ILE A 58 2.42 1.09 8.95
N VAL A 59 2.40 2.32 8.44
CA VAL A 59 1.64 2.70 7.27
C VAL A 59 2.52 2.62 6.03
N LEU A 60 2.19 1.69 5.13
CA LEU A 60 2.88 1.62 3.84
C LEU A 60 2.38 2.67 2.87
N GLY A 61 3.33 3.44 2.33
CA GLY A 61 3.12 4.37 1.22
C GLY A 61 2.77 3.66 -0.09
N GLY A 62 2.86 4.40 -1.20
CA GLY A 62 2.46 3.92 -2.51
C GLY A 62 1.58 4.93 -3.23
N SER A 63 2.08 6.15 -3.35
CA SER A 63 1.42 7.24 -4.08
C SER A 63 0.07 7.63 -3.48
N MET A 64 -0.04 7.67 -2.15
CA MET A 64 -1.17 8.23 -1.40
C MET A 64 -1.30 9.73 -1.66
N VAL A 65 -0.16 10.42 -1.80
CA VAL A 65 -0.11 11.85 -2.11
C VAL A 65 0.83 12.16 -3.27
N THR A 66 0.47 13.18 -4.04
CA THR A 66 1.35 13.86 -4.99
C THR A 66 1.27 15.36 -4.74
N TYR A 67 2.39 16.07 -4.84
CA TYR A 67 2.44 17.51 -4.65
C TYR A 67 2.30 18.24 -5.99
N ASP A 68 1.27 19.08 -6.09
CA ASP A 68 1.08 19.99 -7.20
C ASP A 68 1.89 21.27 -6.93
N SER A 69 3.07 21.35 -7.55
CA SER A 69 3.97 22.48 -7.39
C SER A 69 3.44 23.77 -8.01
N LYS A 70 2.45 23.71 -8.92
CA LYS A 70 1.86 24.91 -9.54
C LYS A 70 0.87 25.59 -8.61
N ASN A 71 0.11 24.79 -7.87
CA ASN A 71 -0.94 25.27 -6.97
C ASN A 71 -0.54 25.24 -5.49
N ASP A 72 0.67 24.76 -5.17
CA ASP A 72 1.19 24.55 -3.81
C ASP A 72 0.26 23.70 -2.93
N ARG A 73 -0.21 22.57 -3.45
CA ARG A 73 -1.19 21.71 -2.75
C ARG A 73 -0.88 20.23 -2.90
N LEU A 74 -1.23 19.46 -1.85
CA LEU A 74 -1.25 18.01 -1.93
C LEU A 74 -2.51 17.54 -2.65
N THR A 75 -2.33 16.63 -3.59
CA THR A 75 -3.40 15.86 -4.23
C THR A 75 -3.39 14.47 -3.62
N TYR A 76 -4.52 14.10 -3.02
CA TYR A 76 -4.71 12.78 -2.41
C TYR A 76 -5.24 11.79 -3.44
N ARG A 77 -4.77 10.55 -3.38
CA ARG A 77 -5.21 9.45 -4.24
C ARG A 77 -5.91 8.37 -3.42
N ASN A 78 -6.44 7.35 -4.09
CA ASN A 78 -7.24 6.30 -3.47
C ASN A 78 -6.55 5.56 -2.30
N ASN A 79 -5.21 5.57 -2.23
CA ASN A 79 -4.47 4.90 -1.17
C ASN A 79 -4.41 5.69 0.16
N ILE A 80 -4.95 6.92 0.19
CA ILE A 80 -4.93 7.77 1.40
C ILE A 80 -5.70 7.19 2.58
N ASP A 81 -6.65 6.28 2.31
CA ASP A 81 -7.42 5.55 3.32
C ASP A 81 -6.51 4.92 4.39
N ARG A 82 -5.31 4.44 4.01
CA ARG A 82 -4.32 3.89 4.94
C ARG A 82 -3.93 4.88 6.05
N ILE A 83 -3.75 6.16 5.68
CA ILE A 83 -3.41 7.22 6.63
C ILE A 83 -4.62 7.63 7.45
N LEU A 84 -5.80 7.71 6.85
CA LEU A 84 -7.03 8.04 7.57
C LEU A 84 -7.32 7.01 8.67
N GLN A 85 -7.18 5.72 8.35
CA GLN A 85 -7.30 4.62 9.31
C GLN A 85 -6.23 4.69 10.40
N ALA A 86 -4.98 4.99 10.07
CA ALA A 86 -3.92 5.15 11.06
C ALA A 86 -4.19 6.32 12.03
N ILE A 87 -4.72 7.45 11.52
CA ILE A 87 -5.11 8.59 12.37
C ILE A 87 -6.21 8.18 13.35
N GLU A 88 -7.22 7.44 12.89
CA GLU A 88 -8.29 6.96 13.76
C GLU A 88 -7.72 6.04 14.85
N LEU A 89 -6.95 5.02 14.46
CA LEU A 89 -6.30 4.08 15.39
C LEU A 89 -5.42 4.77 16.42
N TYR A 90 -4.69 5.81 16.03
CA TYR A 90 -3.88 6.61 16.94
C TYR A 90 -4.74 7.38 17.93
N LYS A 91 -5.80 8.06 17.46
CA LYS A 91 -6.69 8.86 18.31
C LYS A 91 -7.45 8.05 19.34
N ILE A 92 -7.81 6.80 19.01
CA ILE A 92 -8.48 5.89 19.95
C ILE A 92 -7.48 5.08 20.81
N GLY A 93 -6.18 5.32 20.68
CA GLY A 93 -5.13 4.69 21.49
C GLY A 93 -4.82 3.24 21.13
N LYS A 94 -5.18 2.77 19.92
CA LYS A 94 -4.82 1.43 19.44
C LYS A 94 -3.39 1.34 18.91
N ILE A 95 -2.82 2.45 18.44
CA ILE A 95 -1.40 2.57 18.09
C ILE A 95 -0.80 3.76 18.85
N GLN A 96 0.41 3.63 19.40
CA GLN A 96 1.09 4.72 20.11
C GLN A 96 1.91 5.62 19.17
N LYS A 97 2.46 5.04 18.10
CA LYS A 97 3.29 5.73 17.10
C LYS A 97 2.81 5.40 15.69
N ILE A 98 3.05 6.31 14.75
CA ILE A 98 2.77 6.13 13.32
C ILE A 98 4.09 6.13 12.58
N LEU A 99 4.47 4.99 11.98
CA LEU A 99 5.61 4.89 11.07
C LEU A 99 5.10 4.97 9.62
N ILE A 100 5.44 6.02 8.90
CA ILE A 100 5.13 6.16 7.47
C ILE A 100 6.33 5.66 6.67
N SER A 101 6.20 4.48 6.06
CA SER A 101 7.26 3.89 5.23
C SER A 101 6.94 4.05 3.74
N GLY A 102 7.72 4.90 3.08
CA GLY A 102 7.60 5.17 1.65
C GLY A 102 8.38 6.43 1.24
N GLY A 103 9.26 6.26 0.26
CA GLY A 103 10.09 7.30 -0.32
C GLY A 103 9.39 8.08 -1.42
N ALA A 104 10.02 8.21 -2.57
CA ALA A 104 9.45 8.98 -3.68
C ALA A 104 8.26 8.22 -4.28
N GLY A 105 7.04 8.61 -3.92
CA GLY A 105 5.80 8.06 -4.48
C GLY A 105 5.62 8.29 -6.00
N ASN A 106 6.65 8.79 -6.69
CA ASN A 106 6.71 9.05 -8.11
C ASN A 106 8.13 8.79 -8.68
N ILE A 107 8.24 7.84 -9.61
CA ILE A 107 9.51 7.47 -10.29
C ILE A 107 10.12 8.65 -11.06
N VAL A 108 9.29 9.59 -11.54
CA VAL A 108 9.70 10.75 -12.35
C VAL A 108 10.15 11.93 -11.47
N PHE A 109 9.60 12.07 -10.26
CA PHE A 109 9.88 13.17 -9.34
C PHE A 109 10.42 12.64 -8.02
N ARG A 110 11.69 12.25 -8.00
CA ARG A 110 12.35 11.64 -6.83
C ARG A 110 12.54 12.58 -5.63
N ASP A 111 12.54 13.89 -5.86
CA ASP A 111 12.69 14.88 -4.78
C ASP A 111 11.41 15.03 -3.94
N MET A 112 10.31 14.38 -4.35
CA MET A 112 9.01 14.45 -3.69
C MET A 112 8.81 13.26 -2.75
N LEU A 113 9.37 13.38 -1.55
CA LEU A 113 9.31 12.33 -0.53
C LEU A 113 7.91 12.25 0.10
N GLU A 114 7.18 11.19 -0.20
CA GLU A 114 5.78 11.01 0.20
C GLU A 114 5.62 11.11 1.72
N SER A 115 6.47 10.40 2.47
CA SER A 115 6.43 10.35 3.93
C SER A 115 6.65 11.73 4.59
N VAL A 116 7.45 12.62 3.99
CA VAL A 116 7.68 13.98 4.48
C VAL A 116 6.40 14.83 4.37
N PHE A 117 5.72 14.77 3.23
CA PHE A 117 4.46 15.50 3.03
C PHE A 117 3.35 15.00 3.95
N VAL A 118 3.26 13.69 4.11
CA VAL A 118 2.28 13.07 5.00
C VAL A 118 2.58 13.42 6.47
N LYS A 119 3.85 13.36 6.92
CA LYS A 119 4.23 13.81 8.26
C LYS A 119 3.80 15.25 8.52
N ARG A 120 4.09 16.17 7.58
CA ARG A 120 3.67 17.57 7.69
C ARG A 120 2.15 17.71 7.80
N PHE A 121 1.40 16.94 7.00
CA PHE A 121 -0.06 16.92 7.09
C PHE A 121 -0.54 16.42 8.47
N LEU A 122 0.03 15.33 8.99
CA LEU A 122 -0.32 14.78 10.31
C LEU A 122 -0.07 15.79 11.45
N ILE A 123 1.07 16.50 11.41
CA ILE A 123 1.37 17.56 12.38
C ILE A 123 0.31 18.67 12.30
N ASN A 124 -0.05 19.11 11.10
CA ASN A 124 -1.04 20.18 10.91
C ASN A 124 -2.44 19.84 11.43
N ILE A 125 -2.80 18.55 11.49
CA ILE A 125 -4.09 18.09 12.04
C ILE A 125 -4.01 17.70 13.53
N GLY A 126 -2.88 17.97 14.19
CA GLY A 126 -2.71 17.83 15.64
C GLY A 126 -2.16 16.50 16.12
N ILE A 127 -1.53 15.70 15.27
CA ILE A 127 -0.76 14.53 15.71
C ILE A 127 0.60 15.01 16.24
N THR A 128 1.01 14.54 17.42
CA THR A 128 2.29 14.91 18.04
C THR A 128 3.46 14.52 17.13
N GLU A 129 4.36 15.47 16.86
CA GLU A 129 5.49 15.23 15.95
C GLU A 129 6.38 14.05 16.38
N ASN A 130 6.64 13.92 17.69
CA ASN A 130 7.45 12.84 18.27
C ASN A 130 6.76 11.46 18.19
N ASP A 131 5.50 11.42 17.76
CA ASP A 131 4.76 10.18 17.54
C ASP A 131 4.76 9.78 16.05
N ILE A 132 5.32 10.61 15.17
CA ILE A 132 5.38 10.36 13.73
C ILE A 132 6.83 10.03 13.33
N ILE A 133 7.02 8.80 12.90
CA ILE A 133 8.28 8.28 12.38
C ILE A 133 8.16 8.18 10.87
N ILE A 134 9.24 8.48 10.13
CA ILE A 134 9.24 8.39 8.67
C ILE A 134 10.43 7.58 8.18
N ASP A 135 10.16 6.77 7.16
CA ASP A 135 11.16 6.27 6.23
C ASP A 135 10.86 6.93 4.87
N SER A 136 11.83 7.67 4.36
CA SER A 136 11.73 8.46 3.14
C SER A 136 12.64 7.98 2.02
N ILE A 137 13.29 6.82 2.17
CA ILE A 137 14.27 6.33 1.20
C ILE A 137 13.80 5.08 0.45
N SER A 138 12.74 4.43 0.92
CA SER A 138 12.19 3.23 0.29
C SER A 138 11.45 3.49 -1.03
N ASP A 139 11.85 2.82 -2.12
CA ASP A 139 11.19 2.93 -3.43
C ASP A 139 10.24 1.75 -3.73
N ASN A 140 10.26 0.70 -2.92
CA ASN A 140 9.41 -0.47 -3.09
C ASN A 140 9.06 -1.16 -1.76
N THR A 141 8.13 -2.10 -1.79
CA THR A 141 7.63 -2.78 -0.58
C THR A 141 8.68 -3.62 0.14
N HIS A 142 9.69 -4.13 -0.56
CA HIS A 142 10.80 -4.85 0.09
C HIS A 142 11.66 -3.85 0.87
N GLU A 143 12.07 -2.76 0.24
CA GLU A 143 12.81 -1.68 0.91
C GLU A 143 12.03 -1.09 2.09
N ASN A 144 10.71 -0.88 1.94
CA ASN A 144 9.85 -0.47 3.04
C ASN A 144 10.03 -1.37 4.26
N ALA A 145 10.08 -2.69 4.06
CA ALA A 145 10.29 -3.66 5.13
C ALA A 145 11.71 -3.55 5.71
N VAL A 146 12.74 -3.49 4.87
CA VAL A 146 14.15 -3.39 5.29
C VAL A 146 14.38 -2.16 6.16
N TYR A 147 14.01 -0.96 5.68
CA TYR A 147 14.28 0.28 6.40
C TYR A 147 13.37 0.46 7.61
N SER A 148 12.12 -0.01 7.53
CA SER A 148 11.27 -0.08 8.73
C SER A 148 11.86 -1.02 9.77
N ALA A 149 12.38 -2.19 9.39
CA ALA A 149 12.96 -3.15 10.33
C ALA A 149 14.16 -2.57 11.09
N ILE A 150 15.02 -1.78 10.43
CA ILE A 150 16.12 -1.07 11.08
C ILE A 150 15.57 -0.14 12.19
N ILE A 151 14.63 0.73 11.82
CA ILE A 151 14.02 1.69 12.75
C ILE A 151 13.34 0.97 13.93
N LEU A 152 12.59 -0.09 13.64
CA LEU A 152 11.82 -0.83 14.65
C LEU A 152 12.73 -1.63 15.59
N ASN A 153 13.76 -2.30 15.08
CA ASN A 153 14.68 -3.07 15.92
C ASN A 153 15.54 -2.16 16.82
N GLU A 154 15.89 -0.96 16.36
CA GLU A 154 16.66 0.00 17.17
C GLU A 154 15.83 0.63 18.29
N ASN A 155 14.56 0.97 18.02
CA ASN A 155 13.74 1.77 18.93
C ASN A 155 12.66 0.97 19.67
N TYR A 156 12.28 -0.19 19.14
CA TYR A 156 11.15 -1.02 19.61
C TYR A 156 11.46 -2.53 19.47
N PRO A 157 12.59 -3.06 19.99
CA PRO A 157 13.02 -4.44 19.74
C PRO A 157 12.02 -5.53 20.16
N GLU A 158 11.11 -5.22 21.09
CA GLU A 158 10.04 -6.11 21.55
C GLU A 158 8.63 -5.54 21.27
N GLY A 159 8.55 -4.56 20.36
CA GLY A 159 7.31 -3.84 20.08
C GLY A 159 6.26 -4.68 19.37
N LYS A 160 4.99 -4.37 19.64
CA LYS A 160 3.85 -4.88 18.88
C LYS A 160 3.59 -3.98 17.69
N PHE A 161 3.60 -4.57 16.49
CA PHE A 161 3.49 -3.83 15.24
C PHE A 161 2.20 -4.12 14.49
N LEU A 162 1.47 -3.07 14.13
CA LEU A 162 0.28 -3.13 13.30
C LEU A 162 0.63 -2.70 11.88
N LEU A 163 0.49 -3.59 10.90
CA LEU A 163 0.78 -3.28 9.51
C LEU A 163 -0.49 -2.77 8.82
N ILE A 164 -0.48 -1.51 8.40
CA ILE A 164 -1.61 -0.80 7.81
C ILE A 164 -1.36 -0.61 6.31
N THR A 165 -2.11 -1.33 5.48
CA THR A 165 -2.05 -1.18 4.01
C THR A 165 -3.31 -1.72 3.33
N SER A 166 -3.45 -1.53 2.01
CA SER A 166 -4.63 -1.98 1.27
C SER A 166 -4.78 -3.51 1.26
N ALA A 167 -6.01 -4.02 1.24
CA ALA A 167 -6.34 -5.45 1.33
C ALA A 167 -5.62 -6.31 0.27
N HIS A 168 -5.58 -5.86 -0.99
CA HIS A 168 -4.85 -6.52 -2.08
C HIS A 168 -3.32 -6.45 -1.92
N HIS A 169 -2.81 -5.47 -1.18
CA HIS A 169 -1.38 -5.27 -0.93
C HIS A 169 -0.88 -6.04 0.29
N MET A 170 -1.76 -6.35 1.24
CA MET A 170 -1.43 -6.90 2.55
C MET A 170 -0.60 -8.18 2.49
N ARG A 171 -0.93 -9.14 1.60
CA ARG A 171 -0.18 -10.40 1.49
C ARG A 171 1.31 -10.17 1.17
N ARG A 172 1.57 -9.29 0.19
CA ARG A 172 2.93 -8.97 -0.24
C ARG A 172 3.67 -8.19 0.84
N ALA A 173 3.03 -7.19 1.43
CA ALA A 173 3.60 -6.40 2.50
C ALA A 173 3.99 -7.28 3.70
N LYS A 174 3.05 -8.06 4.23
CA LYS A 174 3.29 -8.95 5.37
C LYS A 174 4.42 -9.95 5.12
N ALA A 175 4.52 -10.49 3.91
CA ALA A 175 5.61 -11.39 3.53
C ALA A 175 6.98 -10.69 3.55
N CYS A 176 7.07 -9.45 3.06
CA CYS A 176 8.30 -8.67 3.14
C CYS A 176 8.71 -8.39 4.59
N PHE A 177 7.79 -7.94 5.45
CA PHE A 177 8.11 -7.68 6.87
C PHE A 177 8.53 -8.95 7.62
N LEU A 178 7.86 -10.07 7.37
CA LEU A 178 8.22 -11.35 7.95
C LEU A 178 9.61 -11.82 7.50
N HIS A 179 10.00 -11.53 6.25
CA HIS A 179 11.34 -11.83 5.74
C HIS A 179 12.42 -11.09 6.52
N GLU A 180 12.18 -9.84 6.89
CA GLU A 180 13.07 -9.01 7.72
C GLU A 180 12.96 -9.31 9.23
N GLY A 181 12.24 -10.37 9.61
CA GLY A 181 12.08 -10.78 11.01
C GLY A 181 11.06 -9.96 11.80
N ILE A 182 10.33 -9.04 11.17
CA ILE A 182 9.33 -8.19 11.82
C ILE A 182 7.95 -8.87 11.75
N ILE A 183 7.46 -9.34 12.89
CA ILE A 183 6.12 -9.92 13.02
C ILE A 183 5.10 -8.80 13.13
N THR A 184 4.10 -8.81 12.25
CA THR A 184 3.05 -7.78 12.20
C THR A 184 1.65 -8.37 12.24
N THR A 185 0.75 -7.70 12.95
CA THR A 185 -0.70 -7.94 12.83
C THR A 185 -1.22 -7.17 11.62
N PRO A 186 -1.95 -7.81 10.68
CA PRO A 186 -2.48 -7.10 9.52
C PRO A 186 -3.70 -6.25 9.90
N TYR A 187 -3.70 -4.99 9.43
CA TYR A 187 -4.87 -4.12 9.40
C TYR A 187 -5.12 -3.69 7.95
N SER A 188 -5.94 -4.49 7.25
CA SER A 188 -6.21 -4.29 5.83
C SER A 188 -7.21 -3.15 5.64
N THR A 189 -6.88 -2.18 4.79
CA THR A 189 -7.76 -1.05 4.43
C THR A 189 -8.15 -1.12 2.95
N ASN A 190 -8.98 -0.20 2.46
CA ASN A 190 -9.30 -0.04 1.03
C ASN A 190 -9.45 -1.35 0.23
N LYS A 191 -10.54 -2.08 0.50
CA LYS A 191 -10.91 -3.32 -0.22
C LYS A 191 -11.32 -2.98 -1.66
N TYR A 192 -10.75 -3.70 -2.63
CA TYR A 192 -11.02 -3.53 -4.05
C TYR A 192 -12.31 -4.23 -4.45
N ALA A 193 -12.46 -5.50 -4.10
CA ALA A 193 -13.65 -6.25 -4.46
C ALA A 193 -14.77 -6.03 -3.44
N GLY A 194 -15.94 -5.58 -3.92
CA GLY A 194 -17.14 -5.46 -3.09
C GLY A 194 -17.64 -6.81 -2.55
N ASP A 195 -18.71 -6.76 -1.77
CA ASP A 195 -19.43 -7.96 -1.38
C ASP A 195 -20.05 -8.64 -2.61
N ARG A 196 -20.28 -9.94 -2.47
CA ARG A 196 -20.89 -10.76 -3.52
C ARG A 196 -22.40 -10.75 -3.41
#